data_AF-A0AAV9IQB5-F1
#
_entry.id   AF-A0AAV9IQB5-F1
#
_cell.length_a   1.000
_cell.length_b   1.000
_cell.length_c   1.000
_cell.angle_alpha   90.00
_cell.angle_beta   90.00
_cell.angle_gamma   90.00
#
_symmetry.space_group_name_H-M   'P 1'
#
loop_
_entity.id
_entity.type
_entity.pdbx_description
1 polymer ?
#
loop_
_entity_poly.entity_id
_entity_poly.type
_entity_poly.pdbx_seq_one_letter_code
_entity_poly.pdbx_strand_id
1 'polypeptide(L)'
;MMRHWDRWLRNTPVLEGAPAHLKRQRLRRSVLWTTVSFAAMQFLRRVDIPASLTELEAPAPSPFHRVQRMVVAGVRRTHVVDLRVAEVQGALATIVLAPLLWNLLARWEYRVRGLSRWVGGDRHRAHTCFCGYVLAFSALREFCFSQAVAVTPAWDLSALTWRITAERALRALGFALYIAGSAISGAGFWRLGKFTYLPEYFGIFCDEIITSFPFNLFADPMYLGSALMHFGYALMHLAPTGLFLAVILSLAYWIAARLFEEPFMNKLYAQERKRRRARALRSAAEPETGIRERAVKGASGRAPAARAVGEPGRA
;
A
#
# COMPACT_ATOMS: atom_id res chain seq x y z
N MET A 1 26.90 17.93 -8.80
CA MET A 1 25.70 17.08 -8.61
C MET A 1 25.01 17.24 -7.25
N MET A 2 25.68 17.05 -6.10
CA MET A 2 25.02 17.06 -4.77
C MET A 2 24.21 18.34 -4.42
N ARG A 3 24.66 19.53 -4.86
CA ARG A 3 23.94 20.80 -4.58
C ARG A 3 22.59 20.92 -5.31
N HIS A 4 22.46 20.29 -6.49
CA HIS A 4 21.19 20.26 -7.23
C HIS A 4 20.20 19.29 -6.60
N TRP A 5 20.67 18.13 -6.15
CA TRP A 5 19.86 17.16 -5.40
C TRP A 5 19.33 17.74 -4.09
N ASP A 6 20.15 18.49 -3.35
CA ASP A 6 19.69 19.14 -2.12
C ASP A 6 18.68 20.26 -2.37
N ARG A 7 18.80 20.97 -3.49
CA ARG A 7 17.80 21.98 -3.89
C ARG A 7 16.49 21.32 -4.32
N TRP A 8 16.55 20.21 -5.04
CA TRP A 8 15.38 19.43 -5.43
C TRP A 8 14.67 18.79 -4.22
N LEU A 9 15.41 18.17 -3.28
CA LEU A 9 14.87 17.57 -2.04
C LEU A 9 14.24 18.59 -1.08
N ARG A 10 14.72 19.85 -1.11
CA ARG A 10 14.11 20.95 -0.37
C ARG A 10 12.78 21.40 -0.99
N ASN A 11 12.68 21.36 -2.33
CA ASN A 11 11.53 21.85 -3.08
C ASN A 11 10.51 20.76 -3.46
N THR A 12 10.80 19.48 -3.21
CA THR A 12 9.82 18.40 -3.40
C THR A 12 8.71 18.50 -2.35
N PRO A 13 7.44 18.71 -2.76
CA PRO A 13 6.30 18.83 -1.86
C PRO A 13 5.99 17.52 -1.11
N VAL A 14 6.55 16.40 -1.56
CA VAL A 14 6.39 15.05 -0.99
C VAL A 14 6.84 14.97 0.48
N LEU A 15 7.67 15.91 0.98
CA LEU A 15 8.28 15.84 2.31
C LEU A 15 8.35 17.21 3.01
N GLU A 16 7.31 18.04 2.95
CA GLU A 16 7.27 19.29 3.73
C GLU A 16 7.35 19.00 5.24
N GLY A 17 8.41 19.49 5.90
CA GLY A 17 8.61 19.34 7.35
C GLY A 17 9.40 18.12 7.83
N ALA A 18 9.86 17.22 6.94
CA ALA A 18 10.72 16.09 7.33
C ALA A 18 12.20 16.49 7.43
N PRO A 19 12.98 15.98 8.42
CA PRO A 19 14.41 16.22 8.52
C PRO A 19 15.18 15.79 7.26
N ALA A 20 16.21 16.55 6.87
CA ALA A 20 16.94 16.32 5.62
C ALA A 20 17.58 14.92 5.51
N HIS A 21 17.97 14.30 6.63
CA HIS A 21 18.53 12.95 6.65
C HIS A 21 17.48 11.88 6.29
N LEU A 22 16.25 12.01 6.80
CA LEU A 22 15.12 11.14 6.47
C LEU A 22 14.74 11.25 4.99
N LYS A 23 14.76 12.48 4.43
CA LYS A 23 14.53 12.68 2.99
C LYS A 23 15.57 11.96 2.13
N ARG A 24 16.87 12.07 2.47
CA ARG A 24 17.96 11.40 1.75
C ARG A 24 17.90 9.88 1.89
N GLN A 25 17.60 9.37 3.08
CA GLN A 25 17.48 7.93 3.33
C GLN A 25 16.32 7.32 2.55
N ARG A 26 15.15 7.99 2.51
CA ARG A 26 14.00 7.56 1.71
C ARG A 26 14.25 7.65 0.21
N LEU A 27 14.94 8.69 -0.26
CA LEU A 27 15.31 8.81 -1.67
C LEU A 27 16.25 7.67 -2.09
N ARG A 28 17.29 7.38 -1.30
CA ARG A 28 18.21 6.26 -1.55
C ARG A 28 17.49 4.92 -1.63
N ARG A 29 16.54 4.68 -0.71
CA ARG A 29 15.70 3.48 -0.70
C ARG A 29 14.74 3.41 -1.90
N SER A 30 14.22 4.55 -2.35
CA SER A 30 13.35 4.63 -3.54
C SER A 30 14.14 4.38 -4.83
N VAL A 31 15.33 4.98 -4.97
CA VAL A 31 16.23 4.75 -6.11
C VAL A 31 16.66 3.29 -6.17
N LEU A 32 16.99 2.68 -5.02
CA LEU A 32 17.30 1.26 -4.94
C LEU A 32 16.14 0.42 -5.47
N TRP A 33 14.91 0.71 -5.05
CA TRP A 33 13.71 0.02 -5.53
C TRP A 33 13.47 0.18 -7.03
N THR A 34 13.53 1.41 -7.54
CA THR A 34 13.38 1.65 -8.99
C THR A 34 14.46 0.94 -9.79
N THR A 35 15.69 0.88 -9.27
CA THR A 35 16.80 0.16 -9.90
C THR A 35 16.56 -1.34 -9.89
N VAL A 36 16.09 -1.91 -8.79
CA VAL A 36 15.76 -3.33 -8.68
C VAL A 36 14.61 -3.71 -9.62
N SER A 37 13.53 -2.91 -9.67
CA SER A 37 12.41 -3.15 -10.59
C SER A 37 12.84 -3.02 -12.06
N PHE A 38 13.70 -2.04 -12.38
CA PHE A 38 14.24 -1.89 -13.72
C PHE A 38 15.19 -3.05 -14.09
N ALA A 39 16.05 -3.49 -13.16
CA ALA A 39 16.94 -4.62 -13.37
C ALA A 39 16.15 -5.93 -13.56
N ALA A 40 15.09 -6.16 -12.77
CA ALA A 40 14.18 -7.28 -12.95
C ALA A 40 13.50 -7.23 -14.34
N MET A 41 13.06 -6.05 -14.78
CA MET A 41 12.48 -5.87 -16.11
C MET A 41 13.49 -6.11 -17.24
N GLN A 42 14.74 -5.66 -17.09
CA GLN A 42 15.81 -5.93 -18.06
C GLN A 42 16.25 -7.40 -18.07
N PHE A 43 16.24 -8.07 -16.91
CA PHE A 43 16.48 -9.49 -16.79
C PHE A 43 15.40 -10.29 -17.52
N LEU A 44 14.12 -10.00 -17.27
CA LEU A 44 13.00 -10.63 -17.98
C LEU A 44 13.06 -10.43 -19.50
N ARG A 45 13.64 -9.33 -19.97
CA ARG A 45 13.85 -9.06 -21.40
C ARG A 45 15.02 -9.83 -22.01
N ARG A 46 15.97 -10.31 -21.20
CA ARG A 46 17.20 -11.01 -21.62
C ARG A 46 17.14 -12.53 -21.43
N VAL A 47 16.09 -13.05 -20.82
CA VAL A 47 15.82 -14.48 -20.83
C VAL A 47 15.29 -14.83 -22.23
N ASP A 48 16.22 -15.02 -23.17
CA ASP A 48 15.94 -15.55 -24.51
C ASP A 48 15.68 -17.05 -24.43
N ILE A 49 14.59 -17.50 -25.05
CA ILE A 49 14.30 -18.92 -25.27
C ILE A 49 15.26 -19.40 -26.37
N PRO A 50 16.05 -20.46 -26.16
CA PRO A 50 16.98 -20.95 -27.17
C PRO A 50 16.22 -21.39 -28.45
N ALA A 51 16.74 -20.97 -29.61
CA ALA A 51 16.18 -21.24 -30.93
C ALA A 51 16.09 -22.74 -31.31
N SER A 52 16.63 -23.63 -30.47
CA SER A 52 16.64 -25.08 -30.65
C SER A 52 15.27 -25.75 -30.47
N LEU A 53 14.21 -25.01 -30.14
CA LEU A 53 12.83 -25.53 -30.07
C LEU A 53 12.03 -25.32 -31.37
N THR A 54 12.67 -24.83 -32.44
CA THR A 54 12.00 -24.54 -33.73
C THR A 54 12.06 -25.70 -34.73
N GLU A 55 12.82 -26.76 -34.42
CA GLU A 55 12.92 -27.95 -35.27
C GLU A 55 12.15 -29.12 -34.66
N LEU A 56 10.85 -29.15 -34.93
CA LEU A 56 10.07 -30.38 -34.89
C LEU A 56 9.31 -30.46 -36.21
N GLU A 57 9.67 -31.49 -36.98
CA GLU A 57 9.36 -31.73 -38.39
C GLU A 57 7.88 -31.56 -38.73
N ALA A 58 7.60 -30.80 -39.80
CA ALA A 58 6.30 -30.81 -40.46
C ALA A 58 6.31 -31.87 -41.58
N PRO A 59 5.23 -32.64 -41.79
CA PRO A 59 5.19 -33.67 -42.83
C PRO A 59 5.14 -33.05 -44.23
N ALA A 60 5.58 -33.85 -45.22
CA ALA A 60 5.89 -33.45 -46.59
C ALA A 60 4.76 -32.68 -47.33
N PRO A 61 5.11 -31.75 -48.25
CA PRO A 61 4.17 -30.81 -48.83
C PRO A 61 3.35 -31.40 -49.99
N SER A 62 2.04 -31.10 -50.01
CA SER A 62 1.23 -31.21 -51.24
C SER A 62 1.33 -29.93 -52.10
N PRO A 63 1.05 -29.99 -53.42
CA PRO A 63 1.49 -28.96 -54.38
C PRO A 63 0.78 -27.61 -54.28
N PHE A 64 -0.23 -27.46 -53.42
CA PHE A 64 -1.11 -26.27 -53.40
C PHE A 64 -0.61 -25.09 -52.54
N HIS A 65 0.60 -25.18 -51.96
CA HIS A 65 1.08 -24.19 -50.98
C HIS A 65 1.87 -23.00 -51.53
N ARG A 66 1.91 -22.76 -52.85
CA ARG A 66 2.80 -21.74 -53.44
C ARG A 66 2.19 -20.33 -53.52
N VAL A 67 0.87 -20.17 -53.41
CA VAL A 67 0.20 -18.87 -53.63
C VAL A 67 -0.21 -18.16 -52.33
N GLN A 68 -0.26 -18.85 -51.19
CA GLN A 68 -0.69 -18.26 -49.91
C GLN A 68 0.48 -17.89 -48.96
N ARG A 69 1.72 -18.31 -49.27
CA ARG A 69 2.88 -18.18 -48.37
C ARG A 69 3.63 -16.84 -48.42
N MET A 70 3.32 -15.94 -49.34
CA MET A 70 4.03 -14.67 -49.49
C MET A 70 3.35 -13.45 -48.87
N VAL A 71 2.16 -13.58 -48.26
CA VAL A 71 1.42 -12.40 -47.74
C VAL A 71 1.27 -12.37 -46.21
N VAL A 72 1.48 -13.46 -45.48
CA VAL A 72 1.52 -13.42 -44.00
C VAL A 72 2.56 -14.42 -43.48
N ALA A 73 3.83 -14.22 -43.84
CA ALA A 73 4.94 -14.98 -43.29
C ALA A 73 5.15 -14.62 -41.80
N GLY A 74 4.31 -15.20 -40.95
CA GLY A 74 4.74 -15.92 -39.76
C GLY A 74 5.78 -15.27 -38.86
N VAL A 75 5.54 -14.06 -38.36
CA VAL A 75 6.05 -13.70 -37.03
C VAL A 75 5.22 -14.50 -36.02
N ARG A 76 5.59 -15.76 -35.75
CA ARG A 76 5.09 -16.48 -34.57
C ARG A 76 5.66 -15.79 -33.34
N ARG A 77 4.91 -14.82 -32.81
CA ARG A 77 5.23 -14.16 -31.54
C ARG A 77 5.13 -15.19 -30.41
N THR A 78 6.27 -15.63 -29.89
CA THR A 78 6.36 -16.38 -28.64
C THR A 78 6.12 -15.42 -27.47
N HIS A 79 4.87 -15.02 -27.24
CA HIS A 79 4.53 -14.17 -26.11
C HIS A 79 4.63 -14.98 -24.80
N VAL A 80 5.72 -14.76 -24.05
CA VAL A 80 5.92 -15.29 -22.68
C VAL A 80 4.79 -14.86 -21.72
N VAL A 81 4.08 -13.78 -22.06
CA VAL A 81 2.90 -13.29 -21.34
C VAL A 81 1.79 -13.00 -22.34
N ASP A 82 0.67 -13.70 -22.24
CA ASP A 82 -0.52 -13.44 -23.07
C ASP A 82 -1.53 -12.55 -22.31
N LEU A 83 -1.69 -11.31 -22.78
CA LEU A 83 -2.61 -10.32 -22.21
C LEU A 83 -4.06 -10.49 -22.68
N ARG A 84 -4.34 -11.45 -23.57
CA ARG A 84 -5.69 -11.74 -24.07
C ARG A 84 -6.49 -12.64 -23.14
N VAL A 85 -5.81 -13.32 -22.23
CA VAL A 85 -6.41 -14.21 -21.23
C VAL A 85 -7.21 -13.38 -20.22
N ALA A 86 -8.48 -13.73 -20.02
CA ALA A 86 -9.42 -12.95 -19.20
C ALA A 86 -8.96 -12.82 -17.74
N GLU A 87 -8.36 -13.88 -17.19
CA GLU A 87 -7.81 -13.93 -15.84
C GLU A 87 -6.63 -12.98 -15.69
N VAL A 88 -5.75 -12.89 -16.70
CA VAL A 88 -4.62 -11.96 -16.73
C VAL A 88 -5.12 -10.51 -16.76
N GLN A 89 -6.16 -10.24 -17.54
CA GLN A 89 -6.81 -8.92 -17.58
C GLN A 89 -7.48 -8.59 -16.24
N GLY A 90 -8.17 -9.55 -15.62
CA GLY A 90 -8.77 -9.39 -14.29
C GLY A 90 -7.73 -9.11 -13.21
N ALA A 91 -6.59 -9.81 -13.24
CA ALA A 91 -5.46 -9.54 -12.35
C ALA A 91 -4.88 -8.14 -12.57
N LEU A 92 -4.63 -7.74 -13.83
CA LEU A 92 -4.15 -6.39 -14.14
C LEU A 92 -5.12 -5.31 -13.66
N ALA A 93 -6.41 -5.48 -13.94
CA ALA A 93 -7.45 -4.54 -13.54
C ALA A 93 -7.49 -4.40 -12.02
N THR A 94 -7.54 -5.49 -11.28
CA THR A 94 -7.57 -5.45 -9.81
C THR A 94 -6.28 -4.90 -9.21
N ILE A 95 -5.10 -5.21 -9.77
CA ILE A 95 -3.81 -4.65 -9.34
C ILE A 95 -3.77 -3.13 -9.48
N VAL A 96 -4.25 -2.59 -10.60
CA VAL A 96 -4.22 -1.14 -10.88
C VAL A 96 -5.34 -0.41 -10.16
N LEU A 97 -6.56 -0.96 -10.17
CA LEU A 97 -7.72 -0.34 -9.55
C LEU A 97 -7.64 -0.30 -8.04
N ALA A 98 -7.01 -1.30 -7.41
CA ALA A 98 -6.79 -1.36 -5.96
C ALA A 98 -6.31 -0.01 -5.39
N PRO A 99 -5.08 0.45 -5.69
CA PRO A 99 -4.57 1.72 -5.19
C PRO A 99 -5.36 2.93 -5.61
N LEU A 100 -5.95 2.94 -6.80
CA LEU A 100 -6.74 4.07 -7.27
C LEU A 100 -8.03 4.22 -6.48
N LEU A 101 -8.77 3.13 -6.27
CA LEU A 101 -10.08 3.16 -5.65
C LEU A 101 -9.99 3.49 -4.16
N TRP A 102 -9.06 2.89 -3.41
CA TRP A 102 -8.93 3.23 -1.99
C TRP A 102 -8.41 4.65 -1.79
N ASN A 103 -7.50 5.15 -2.64
CA ASN A 103 -7.07 6.55 -2.57
C ASN A 103 -8.21 7.52 -2.95
N LEU A 104 -9.01 7.19 -3.96
CA LEU A 104 -10.15 8.00 -4.38
C LEU A 104 -11.21 8.05 -3.27
N LEU A 105 -11.56 6.91 -2.70
CA LEU A 105 -12.55 6.80 -1.65
C LEU A 105 -12.08 7.50 -0.37
N ALA A 106 -10.80 7.36 0.01
CA ALA A 106 -10.22 8.09 1.14
C ALA A 106 -10.26 9.60 0.92
N ARG A 107 -9.91 10.09 -0.28
CA ARG A 107 -9.98 11.53 -0.62
C ARG A 107 -11.41 12.05 -0.67
N TRP A 108 -12.33 11.26 -1.18
CA TRP A 108 -13.74 11.59 -1.19
C TRP A 108 -14.27 11.72 0.24
N GLU A 109 -13.95 10.77 1.11
CA GLU A 109 -14.27 10.85 2.53
C GLU A 109 -13.67 12.09 3.18
N TYR A 110 -12.38 12.39 2.95
CA TYR A 110 -11.73 13.57 3.51
C TYR A 110 -12.46 14.88 3.15
N ARG A 111 -12.98 14.99 1.91
CA ARG A 111 -13.67 16.21 1.44
C ARG A 111 -15.14 16.28 1.86
N VAL A 112 -15.86 15.16 1.75
CA VAL A 112 -17.33 15.14 1.78
C VAL A 112 -17.88 14.48 3.05
N ARG A 113 -17.02 13.79 3.83
CA ARG A 113 -17.41 13.01 5.02
C ARG A 113 -18.56 12.05 4.74
N GLY A 114 -18.60 11.48 3.54
CA GLY A 114 -19.72 10.68 3.06
C GLY A 114 -19.87 9.35 3.81
N LEU A 115 -18.77 8.61 4.00
CA LEU A 115 -18.76 7.37 4.78
C LEU A 115 -19.09 7.67 6.24
N SER A 116 -18.48 8.72 6.81
CA SER A 116 -18.76 9.15 8.19
C SER A 116 -20.25 9.46 8.40
N ARG A 117 -20.88 10.19 7.47
CA ARG A 117 -22.32 10.48 7.56
C ARG A 117 -23.19 9.23 7.42
N TRP A 118 -22.82 8.31 6.52
CA TRP A 118 -23.58 7.08 6.30
C TRP A 118 -23.61 6.17 7.55
N VAL A 119 -22.54 6.15 8.34
CA VAL A 119 -22.45 5.36 9.57
C VAL A 119 -22.86 6.13 10.85
N GLY A 120 -23.63 7.20 10.71
CA GLY A 120 -24.16 7.97 11.85
C GLY A 120 -23.20 9.01 12.43
N GLY A 121 -22.23 9.49 11.66
CA GLY A 121 -21.28 10.54 12.03
C GLY A 121 -20.00 10.06 12.71
N ASP A 122 -19.88 8.75 12.98
CA ASP A 122 -18.71 8.20 13.66
C ASP A 122 -17.56 7.88 12.69
N ARG A 123 -16.50 8.69 12.77
CA ARG A 123 -15.27 8.52 11.97
C ARG A 123 -14.57 7.18 12.18
N HIS A 124 -14.66 6.57 13.37
CA HIS A 124 -13.99 5.30 13.66
C HIS A 124 -14.72 4.15 12.98
N ARG A 125 -16.06 4.14 13.03
CA ARG A 125 -16.87 3.16 12.30
C ARG A 125 -16.66 3.30 10.79
N ALA A 126 -16.61 4.54 10.29
CA ALA A 126 -16.38 4.81 8.87
C ALA A 126 -15.01 4.28 8.41
N HIS A 127 -13.98 4.52 9.20
CA HIS A 127 -12.64 3.99 8.95
C HIS A 127 -12.62 2.46 9.00
N THR A 128 -13.28 1.82 9.97
CA THR A 128 -13.38 0.36 10.01
C THR A 128 -14.09 -0.21 8.78
N CYS A 129 -15.17 0.41 8.30
CA CYS A 129 -15.82 0.02 7.05
C CYS A 129 -14.87 0.16 5.86
N PHE A 130 -14.09 1.23 5.80
CA PHE A 130 -13.08 1.43 4.77
C PHE A 130 -11.96 0.37 4.82
N CYS A 131 -11.46 0.02 6.01
CA CYS A 131 -10.51 -1.08 6.18
C CYS A 131 -11.08 -2.40 5.64
N GLY A 132 -12.34 -2.70 5.96
CA GLY A 132 -13.04 -3.89 5.46
C GLY A 132 -13.13 -3.91 3.94
N TYR A 133 -13.44 -2.76 3.33
CA TYR A 133 -13.42 -2.59 1.87
C TYR A 133 -12.03 -2.85 1.27
N VAL A 134 -10.97 -2.27 1.83
CA VAL A 134 -9.60 -2.46 1.33
C VAL A 134 -9.15 -3.92 1.46
N LEU A 135 -9.49 -4.57 2.57
CA LEU A 135 -9.20 -6.00 2.79
C LEU A 135 -9.95 -6.89 1.79
N ALA A 136 -11.24 -6.65 1.57
CA ALA A 136 -12.04 -7.41 0.61
C ALA A 136 -11.52 -7.23 -0.83
N PHE A 137 -11.19 -6.00 -1.22
CA PHE A 137 -10.63 -5.72 -2.55
C PHE A 137 -9.22 -6.32 -2.71
N SER A 138 -8.41 -6.34 -1.65
CA SER A 138 -7.13 -7.03 -1.66
C SER A 138 -7.33 -8.54 -1.84
N ALA A 139 -8.24 -9.17 -1.09
CA ALA A 139 -8.54 -10.59 -1.28
C ALA A 139 -8.99 -10.92 -2.72
N LEU A 140 -9.80 -10.05 -3.34
CA LEU A 140 -10.18 -10.19 -4.74
C LEU A 140 -8.99 -10.10 -5.69
N ARG A 141 -8.08 -9.13 -5.50
CA ARG A 141 -6.86 -9.01 -6.30
C ARG A 141 -5.99 -10.26 -6.17
N GLU A 142 -5.85 -10.78 -4.95
CA GLU A 142 -5.05 -11.98 -4.66
C GLU A 142 -5.63 -13.18 -5.41
N PHE A 143 -6.97 -13.34 -5.36
CA PHE A 143 -7.67 -14.37 -6.12
C PHE A 143 -7.47 -14.22 -7.63
N CYS A 144 -7.66 -13.02 -8.19
CA CYS A 144 -7.43 -12.78 -9.62
C CYS A 144 -5.98 -13.07 -10.03
N PHE A 145 -5.01 -12.70 -9.20
CA PHE A 145 -3.59 -12.99 -9.44
C PHE A 145 -3.31 -14.49 -9.44
N SER A 146 -3.83 -15.25 -8.46
CA SER A 146 -3.64 -16.70 -8.41
C SER A 146 -4.30 -17.39 -9.60
N GLN A 147 -5.50 -16.95 -10.01
CA GLN A 147 -6.17 -17.47 -11.19
C GLN A 147 -5.35 -17.22 -12.46
N ALA A 148 -4.83 -15.99 -12.64
CA ALA A 148 -3.97 -15.67 -13.78
C ALA A 148 -2.72 -16.55 -13.83
N VAL A 149 -2.06 -16.76 -12.69
CA VAL A 149 -0.91 -17.66 -12.59
C VAL A 149 -1.28 -19.10 -12.95
N ALA A 150 -2.41 -19.60 -12.46
CA ALA A 150 -2.84 -20.98 -12.66
C ALA A 150 -3.20 -21.31 -14.11
N VAL A 151 -3.82 -20.38 -14.85
CA VAL A 151 -4.24 -20.62 -16.24
C VAL A 151 -3.13 -20.35 -17.27
N THR A 152 -2.09 -19.61 -16.89
CA THR A 152 -0.98 -19.31 -17.80
C THR A 152 0.10 -20.38 -17.78
N PRO A 153 0.79 -20.62 -18.92
CA PRO A 153 1.84 -21.62 -18.98
C PRO A 153 3.01 -21.27 -18.06
N ALA A 154 3.51 -22.26 -17.33
CA ALA A 154 4.76 -22.15 -16.59
C ALA A 154 5.97 -22.05 -17.55
N TRP A 155 7.09 -21.50 -17.06
CA TRP A 155 8.35 -21.52 -17.79
C TRP A 155 8.76 -22.96 -18.09
N ASP A 156 8.96 -23.23 -19.38
CA ASP A 156 9.56 -24.48 -19.81
C ASP A 156 11.08 -24.41 -19.64
N LEU A 157 11.60 -25.17 -18.66
CA LEU A 157 13.02 -25.32 -18.39
C LEU A 157 13.57 -26.63 -18.98
N SER A 158 12.82 -27.31 -19.86
CA SER A 158 13.19 -28.59 -20.49
C SER A 158 14.54 -28.55 -21.20
N ALA A 159 14.88 -27.42 -21.82
CA ALA A 159 16.13 -27.22 -22.54
C ALA A 159 17.37 -27.11 -21.64
N LEU A 160 17.21 -26.95 -20.32
CA LEU A 160 18.33 -26.87 -19.38
C LEU A 160 18.78 -28.26 -18.94
N THR A 161 20.07 -28.56 -19.11
CA THR A 161 20.71 -29.77 -18.57
C THR A 161 20.60 -29.89 -17.05
N TRP A 162 20.51 -28.76 -16.34
CA TRP A 162 20.37 -28.66 -14.88
C TRP A 162 18.94 -28.31 -14.43
N ARG A 163 17.91 -28.64 -15.24
CA ARG A 163 16.50 -28.31 -14.99
C ARG A 163 16.01 -28.61 -13.57
N ILE A 164 16.26 -29.82 -13.06
CA ILE A 164 15.79 -30.22 -11.72
C ILE A 164 16.35 -29.28 -10.64
N THR A 165 17.64 -28.97 -10.74
CA THR A 165 18.29 -28.03 -9.81
C THR A 165 17.74 -26.61 -9.97
N ALA A 166 17.51 -26.17 -11.21
CA ALA A 166 16.91 -24.87 -11.52
C ALA A 166 15.53 -24.71 -10.88
N GLU A 167 14.63 -25.65 -11.12
CA GLU A 167 13.26 -25.62 -10.62
C GLU A 167 13.23 -25.62 -9.10
N ARG A 168 14.03 -26.49 -8.46
CA ARG A 168 14.11 -26.54 -7.00
C ARG A 168 14.64 -25.24 -6.42
N ALA A 169 15.68 -24.65 -7.03
CA ALA A 169 16.23 -23.38 -6.58
C ALA A 169 15.22 -22.24 -6.72
N LEU A 170 14.52 -22.14 -7.86
CA LEU A 170 13.50 -21.10 -8.10
C LEU A 170 12.31 -21.24 -7.15
N ARG A 171 11.82 -22.46 -6.92
CA ARG A 171 10.71 -22.70 -5.98
C ARG A 171 11.12 -22.43 -4.53
N ALA A 172 12.34 -22.81 -4.14
CA ALA A 172 12.88 -22.51 -2.80
C ALA A 172 13.05 -21.00 -2.59
N LEU A 173 13.58 -20.30 -3.58
CA LEU A 173 13.65 -18.83 -3.56
C LEU A 173 12.25 -18.22 -3.47
N GLY A 174 11.31 -18.71 -4.27
CA GLY A 174 9.92 -18.26 -4.24
C GLY A 174 9.28 -18.40 -2.86
N PHE A 175 9.45 -19.57 -2.23
CA PHE A 175 8.97 -19.82 -0.87
C PHE A 175 9.63 -18.88 0.15
N ALA A 176 10.95 -18.70 0.07
CA ALA A 176 11.67 -17.78 0.96
C ALA A 176 11.18 -16.33 0.82
N LEU A 177 10.96 -15.85 -0.41
CA LEU A 177 10.39 -14.51 -0.66
C LEU A 177 8.97 -14.39 -0.11
N TYR A 178 8.14 -15.43 -0.26
CA TYR A 178 6.77 -15.42 0.25
C TYR A 178 6.73 -15.32 1.77
N ILE A 179 7.55 -16.11 2.47
CA ILE A 179 7.65 -16.09 3.94
C ILE A 179 8.22 -14.75 4.43
N ALA A 180 9.31 -14.27 3.82
CA ALA A 180 9.89 -12.97 4.18
C ALA A 180 8.90 -11.82 3.94
N GLY A 181 8.20 -11.84 2.81
CA GLY A 181 7.17 -10.86 2.48
C GLY A 181 6.02 -10.86 3.48
N SER A 182 5.52 -12.05 3.83
CA SER A 182 4.48 -12.24 4.84
C SER A 182 4.92 -11.68 6.20
N ALA A 183 6.15 -11.98 6.63
CA ALA A 183 6.68 -11.51 7.91
C ALA A 183 6.83 -9.98 7.96
N ILE A 184 7.37 -9.37 6.91
CA ILE A 184 7.54 -7.90 6.83
C ILE A 184 6.17 -7.20 6.80
N SER A 185 5.23 -7.70 5.99
CA SER A 185 3.89 -7.13 5.90
C SER A 185 3.13 -7.29 7.21
N GLY A 186 3.16 -8.48 7.81
CA GLY A 186 2.54 -8.80 9.08
C GLY A 186 3.09 -7.94 10.22
N ALA A 187 4.41 -7.77 10.30
CA ALA A 187 5.03 -6.86 11.26
C ALA A 187 4.59 -5.39 11.06
N GLY A 188 4.41 -4.97 9.81
CA GLY A 188 3.88 -3.64 9.47
C GLY A 188 2.47 -3.42 10.00
N PHE A 189 1.56 -4.36 9.70
CA PHE A 189 0.19 -4.33 10.20
C PHE A 189 0.11 -4.42 11.72
N TRP A 190 0.88 -5.31 12.34
CA TRP A 190 0.96 -5.45 13.79
C TRP A 190 1.35 -4.13 14.45
N ARG A 191 2.35 -3.43 13.88
CA ARG A 191 2.87 -2.22 14.47
C ARG A 191 1.92 -1.02 14.31
N LEU A 192 1.19 -0.93 13.19
CA LEU A 192 0.17 0.11 12.96
C LEU A 192 -1.14 -0.16 13.71
N GLY A 193 -1.53 -1.42 13.89
CA GLY A 193 -2.80 -1.80 14.49
C GLY A 193 -3.98 -1.08 13.85
N LYS A 194 -4.76 -0.35 14.65
CA LYS A 194 -5.93 0.43 14.19
C LYS A 194 -5.60 1.61 13.27
N PHE A 195 -4.33 1.97 13.12
CA PHE A 195 -3.86 3.08 12.29
C PHE A 195 -3.40 2.65 10.89
N THR A 196 -3.82 1.46 10.44
CA THR A 196 -3.62 1.02 9.06
C THR A 196 -4.67 1.62 8.12
N TYR A 197 -4.42 1.58 6.81
CA TYR A 197 -5.34 2.02 5.75
C TYR A 197 -5.78 3.50 5.81
N LEU A 198 -4.82 4.42 5.87
CA LEU A 198 -5.04 5.86 5.67
C LEU A 198 -6.02 6.51 6.68
N PRO A 199 -5.91 6.22 8.00
CA PRO A 199 -6.82 6.73 9.04
C PRO A 199 -6.88 8.27 9.09
N GLU A 200 -5.80 8.95 8.70
CA GLU A 200 -5.70 10.40 8.72
C GLU A 200 -6.74 11.08 7.81
N TYR A 201 -7.22 10.40 6.76
CA TYR A 201 -8.27 10.90 5.87
C TYR A 201 -9.62 10.98 6.58
N PHE A 202 -9.83 10.12 7.58
CA PHE A 202 -10.96 10.15 8.49
C PHE A 202 -10.73 11.13 9.66
N GLY A 203 -9.57 11.75 9.74
CA GLY A 203 -9.15 12.62 10.84
C GLY A 203 -8.74 11.86 12.09
N ILE A 204 -8.32 10.60 11.94
CA ILE A 204 -7.76 9.76 13.01
C ILE A 204 -6.25 9.77 12.83
N PHE A 205 -5.54 10.33 13.81
CA PHE A 205 -4.09 10.52 13.71
C PHE A 205 -3.38 9.66 14.74
N CYS A 206 -2.21 9.13 14.38
CA CYS A 206 -1.29 8.60 15.36
C CYS A 206 -0.66 9.76 16.14
N ASP A 207 -0.39 9.55 17.43
CA ASP A 207 0.24 10.58 18.26
C ASP A 207 1.67 10.85 17.84
N GLU A 208 2.38 9.80 17.44
CA GLU A 208 3.73 9.86 16.91
C GLU A 208 3.87 9.02 15.64
N ILE A 209 4.71 9.48 14.71
CA ILE A 209 5.01 8.70 13.52
C ILE A 209 5.79 7.46 13.96
N ILE A 210 5.29 6.28 13.61
CA ILE A 210 5.94 5.01 13.92
C ILE A 210 7.25 4.90 13.15
N THR A 211 8.37 4.91 13.88
CA THR A 211 9.73 4.78 13.33
C THR A 211 10.43 3.49 13.72
N SER A 212 9.84 2.66 14.59
CA SER A 212 10.40 1.37 14.97
C SER A 212 10.21 0.30 13.88
N PHE A 213 10.78 -0.88 14.08
CA PHE A 213 10.60 -2.02 13.16
C PHE A 213 9.12 -2.29 12.83
N PRO A 214 8.79 -2.59 11.56
CA PRO A 214 9.68 -2.64 10.37
C PRO A 214 9.92 -1.29 9.66
N PHE A 215 9.35 -0.19 10.16
CA PHE A 215 9.39 1.14 9.53
C PHE A 215 10.76 1.84 9.62
N ASN A 216 11.64 1.45 10.54
CA ASN A 216 13.04 1.89 10.56
C ASN A 216 13.82 1.38 9.32
N LEU A 217 13.52 0.16 8.88
CA LEU A 217 14.23 -0.51 7.78
C LEU A 217 13.58 -0.24 6.43
N PHE A 218 12.26 -0.28 6.36
CA PHE A 218 11.50 -0.17 5.12
C PHE A 218 10.57 1.03 5.17
N ALA A 219 10.51 1.81 4.08
CA ALA A 219 9.64 2.98 4.03
C ALA A 219 8.16 2.58 4.08
N ASP A 220 7.80 1.53 3.32
CA ASP A 220 6.43 1.07 3.11
C ASP A 220 6.40 -0.48 3.27
N PRO A 221 6.58 -1.01 4.50
CA PRO A 221 6.80 -2.44 4.75
C PRO A 221 5.65 -3.32 4.24
N MET A 222 4.40 -2.84 4.29
CA MET A 222 3.25 -3.59 3.80
C MET A 222 3.26 -3.76 2.27
N TYR A 223 3.56 -2.68 1.53
CA TYR A 223 3.69 -2.75 0.07
C TYR A 223 4.88 -3.61 -0.35
N LEU A 224 6.01 -3.46 0.35
CA LEU A 224 7.17 -4.31 0.14
C LEU A 224 6.84 -5.79 0.37
N GLY A 225 6.25 -6.10 1.52
CA GLY A 225 5.91 -7.47 1.87
C GLY A 225 4.93 -8.09 0.88
N SER A 226 3.92 -7.32 0.45
CA SER A 226 2.99 -7.74 -0.60
C SER A 226 3.71 -8.00 -1.93
N ALA A 227 4.60 -7.12 -2.39
CA ALA A 227 5.38 -7.36 -3.61
C ALA A 227 6.21 -8.65 -3.53
N LEU A 228 6.92 -8.87 -2.41
CA LEU A 228 7.71 -10.09 -2.20
C LEU A 228 6.84 -11.35 -2.20
N MET A 229 5.64 -11.31 -1.62
CA MET A 229 4.68 -12.42 -1.69
C MET A 229 4.25 -12.73 -3.13
N HIS A 230 3.97 -11.72 -3.95
CA HIS A 230 3.57 -11.93 -5.35
C HIS A 230 4.72 -12.48 -6.21
N PHE A 231 5.95 -11.94 -6.04
CA PHE A 231 7.14 -12.52 -6.67
C PHE A 231 7.38 -13.95 -6.20
N GLY A 232 7.24 -14.20 -4.90
CA GLY A 232 7.40 -15.51 -4.30
C GLY A 232 6.43 -16.54 -4.89
N TYR A 233 5.14 -16.19 -4.93
CA TYR A 233 4.09 -17.03 -5.50
C TYR A 233 4.34 -17.33 -6.98
N ALA A 234 4.73 -16.31 -7.77
CA ALA A 234 5.05 -16.51 -9.19
C ALA A 234 6.23 -17.47 -9.39
N LEU A 235 7.30 -17.34 -8.60
CA LEU A 235 8.46 -18.24 -8.68
C LEU A 235 8.13 -19.66 -8.21
N MET A 236 7.32 -19.81 -7.16
CA MET A 236 6.84 -21.12 -6.70
C MET A 236 6.08 -21.87 -7.79
N HIS A 237 5.40 -21.17 -8.69
CA HIS A 237 4.65 -21.74 -9.82
C HIS A 237 5.43 -21.66 -11.14
N LEU A 238 6.67 -21.17 -11.14
CA LEU A 238 7.48 -20.91 -12.33
C LEU A 238 6.72 -20.10 -13.39
N ALA A 239 5.82 -19.19 -12.97
CA ALA A 239 4.86 -18.53 -13.83
C ALA A 239 5.38 -17.16 -14.32
N PRO A 240 5.69 -17.01 -15.62
CA PRO A 240 6.26 -15.76 -16.15
C PRO A 240 5.26 -14.62 -16.11
N THR A 241 3.99 -14.92 -16.40
CA THR A 241 2.88 -13.98 -16.25
C THR A 241 2.74 -13.52 -14.81
N GLY A 242 2.93 -14.40 -13.83
CA GLY A 242 2.94 -14.04 -12.41
C GLY A 242 4.04 -13.03 -12.08
N LEU A 243 5.25 -13.22 -12.62
CA LEU A 243 6.36 -12.28 -12.42
C LEU A 243 6.08 -10.92 -13.06
N PHE A 244 5.53 -10.92 -14.27
CA PHE A 244 5.09 -9.71 -14.94
C PHE A 244 4.05 -8.96 -14.11
N LEU A 245 3.00 -9.63 -13.65
CA LEU A 245 1.96 -9.05 -12.80
C LEU A 245 2.55 -8.53 -11.46
N ALA A 246 3.51 -9.24 -10.85
CA ALA A 246 4.19 -8.81 -9.63
C ALA A 246 5.01 -7.52 -9.83
N VAL A 247 5.65 -7.35 -11.01
CA VAL A 247 6.32 -6.10 -11.39
C VAL A 247 5.30 -4.96 -11.51
N ILE A 248 4.17 -5.18 -12.20
CA ILE A 248 3.12 -4.18 -12.34
C ILE A 248 2.55 -3.78 -10.98
N LEU A 249 2.30 -4.75 -10.10
CA LEU A 249 1.86 -4.51 -8.73
C LEU A 249 2.86 -3.66 -7.94
N SER A 250 4.15 -3.98 -8.02
CA SER A 250 5.21 -3.22 -7.36
C SER A 250 5.26 -1.77 -7.85
N LEU A 251 5.08 -1.55 -9.16
CA LEU A 251 5.01 -0.21 -9.74
C LEU A 251 3.76 0.54 -9.28
N ALA A 252 2.60 -0.11 -9.28
CA ALA A 252 1.34 0.48 -8.83
C ALA A 252 1.44 0.95 -7.36
N TYR A 253 2.02 0.13 -6.49
CA TYR A 253 2.29 0.51 -5.10
C TYR A 253 3.27 1.67 -4.99
N TRP A 254 4.36 1.67 -5.76
CA TRP A 254 5.31 2.77 -5.73
C TRP A 254 4.63 4.08 -6.16
N ILE A 255 3.81 4.06 -7.22
CA ILE A 255 3.05 5.22 -7.68
C ILE A 255 2.07 5.69 -6.58
N ALA A 256 1.29 4.77 -6.01
CA ALA A 256 0.33 5.05 -4.95
C ALA A 256 1.00 5.72 -3.74
N ALA A 257 2.04 5.07 -3.22
CA ALA A 257 2.78 5.54 -2.06
C ALA A 257 3.40 6.93 -2.31
N ARG A 258 4.14 7.10 -3.42
CA ARG A 258 4.98 8.28 -3.64
C ARG A 258 4.24 9.49 -4.17
N LEU A 259 3.27 9.29 -5.06
CA LEU A 259 2.58 10.39 -5.72
C LEU A 259 1.30 10.78 -5.02
N PHE A 260 0.63 9.84 -4.34
CA PHE A 260 -0.70 10.07 -3.80
C PHE A 260 -0.75 10.05 -2.28
N GLU A 261 -0.18 9.03 -1.64
CA GLU A 261 -0.33 8.80 -0.20
C GLU A 261 0.64 9.67 0.61
N GLU A 262 1.96 9.53 0.40
CA GLU A 262 2.99 10.24 1.18
C GLU A 262 2.80 11.76 1.20
N PRO A 263 2.60 12.48 0.06
CA PRO A 263 2.50 13.94 0.07
C PRO A 263 1.28 14.42 0.86
N PHE A 264 0.16 13.70 0.71
CA PHE A 264 -1.09 14.07 1.34
C PHE A 264 -1.05 13.76 2.84
N MET A 265 -0.60 12.56 3.22
CA MET A 265 -0.42 12.17 4.62
C MET A 265 0.48 13.19 5.35
N ASN A 266 1.63 13.55 4.78
CA ASN A 266 2.54 14.52 5.39
C ASN A 266 1.88 15.89 5.61
N LYS A 267 1.10 16.36 4.63
CA LYS A 267 0.32 17.60 4.74
C LYS A 267 -0.70 17.52 5.89
N LEU A 268 -1.43 16.41 6.01
CA LEU A 268 -2.43 16.22 7.06
C LEU A 268 -1.80 16.20 8.45
N TYR A 269 -0.71 15.45 8.63
CA TYR A 269 0.02 15.41 9.90
C TYR A 269 0.64 16.79 10.25
N ALA A 270 1.11 17.56 9.27
CA ALA A 270 1.61 18.92 9.51
C ALA A 270 0.49 19.87 9.99
N GLN A 271 -0.71 19.78 9.40
CA GLN A 271 -1.88 20.54 9.84
C GLN A 271 -2.31 20.14 11.25
N GLU A 272 -2.29 18.84 11.56
CA GLU A 272 -2.67 18.34 12.88
C GLU A 272 -1.68 18.80 13.95
N ARG A 273 -0.37 18.77 13.70
CA ARG A 273 0.63 19.32 14.62
C ARG A 273 0.37 20.80 14.94
N LYS A 274 0.03 21.61 13.93
CA LYS A 274 -0.34 23.03 14.14
C LYS A 274 -1.60 23.17 15.01
N ARG A 275 -2.63 22.36 14.76
CA ARG A 275 -3.87 22.35 15.54
C ARG A 275 -3.63 21.95 16.99
N ARG A 276 -2.85 20.89 17.24
CA ARG A 276 -2.48 20.45 18.60
C ARG A 276 -1.72 21.54 19.36
N ARG A 277 -0.74 22.19 18.71
CA ARG A 277 0.00 23.32 19.31
C ARG A 277 -0.92 24.51 19.64
N ALA A 278 -1.83 24.87 18.73
CA ALA A 278 -2.78 25.95 18.98
C ALA A 278 -3.74 25.64 20.14
N ARG A 279 -4.20 24.38 20.26
CA ARG A 279 -5.02 23.93 21.40
C ARG A 279 -4.24 24.00 22.72
N ALA A 280 -2.98 23.54 22.73
CA ALA A 280 -2.12 23.61 23.91
C ALA A 280 -1.84 25.04 24.36
N LEU A 281 -1.64 25.97 23.41
CA LEU A 281 -1.48 27.39 23.71
C LEU A 281 -2.77 28.01 24.26
N ARG A 282 -3.95 27.65 23.73
CA ARG A 282 -5.24 28.11 24.26
C ARG A 282 -5.48 27.60 25.68
N SER A 283 -5.23 26.32 25.95
CA SER A 283 -5.37 25.77 27.30
C SER A 283 -4.36 26.36 28.29
N ALA A 284 -3.16 26.74 27.83
CA ALA A 284 -2.17 27.44 28.67
C ALA A 284 -2.52 28.92 28.89
N ALA A 285 -3.26 29.55 27.96
CA ALA A 285 -3.71 30.93 28.03
C ALA A 285 -5.05 31.12 28.76
N GLU A 286 -5.71 30.04 29.18
CA GLU A 286 -6.88 30.06 30.08
C GLU A 286 -6.44 29.74 31.52
N PRO A 287 -5.85 30.69 32.28
CA PRO A 287 -5.57 30.49 33.70
C PRO A 287 -6.89 30.60 34.48
N GLU A 288 -7.33 29.50 35.11
CA GLU A 288 -8.25 29.41 36.26
C GLU A 288 -9.44 30.40 36.39
N THR A 289 -9.96 30.99 35.32
CA THR A 289 -11.17 31.84 35.43
C THR A 289 -12.42 31.03 35.79
N GLY A 290 -12.43 29.73 35.46
CA GLY A 290 -13.52 28.81 35.79
C GLY A 290 -13.61 28.40 37.27
N ILE A 291 -12.53 28.49 38.05
CA ILE A 291 -12.55 28.19 39.49
C ILE A 291 -13.14 29.37 40.26
N ARG A 292 -12.83 30.61 39.85
CA ARG A 292 -13.41 31.82 40.46
C ARG A 292 -14.91 31.98 40.16
N GLU A 293 -15.38 31.67 38.95
CA GLU A 293 -16.82 31.76 38.64
C GLU A 293 -17.67 30.71 39.38
N ARG A 294 -17.15 29.49 39.60
CA ARG A 294 -17.81 28.49 40.45
C ARG A 294 -17.75 28.83 41.94
N ALA A 295 -16.65 29.42 42.41
CA ALA A 295 -16.53 29.88 43.80
C ALA A 295 -17.45 31.08 44.11
N VAL A 296 -17.60 32.03 43.17
CA VAL A 296 -18.49 33.19 43.34
C VAL A 296 -19.97 32.79 43.30
N LYS A 297 -20.36 31.83 42.44
CA LYS A 297 -21.74 31.29 42.43
C LYS A 297 -22.04 30.33 43.58
N GLY A 298 -21.04 29.71 44.19
CA GLY A 298 -21.19 28.89 45.40
C GLY A 298 -21.32 29.69 46.70
N ALA A 299 -20.77 30.91 46.73
CA ALA A 299 -20.77 31.76 47.94
C ALA A 299 -22.00 32.69 48.06
N SER A 300 -22.80 32.89 46.99
CA SER A 300 -23.97 33.80 47.03
C SER A 300 -25.29 33.13 47.41
N GLY A 301 -25.27 31.93 47.98
CA GLY A 301 -26.49 31.13 48.17
C GLY A 301 -26.52 30.29 49.45
N ARG A 302 -26.51 30.95 50.62
CA ARG A 302 -27.24 30.52 51.85
C ARG A 302 -26.83 31.40 53.04
N ALA A 303 -27.70 32.32 53.43
CA ALA A 303 -27.79 32.76 54.82
C ALA A 303 -28.81 31.84 55.54
N PRO A 304 -28.47 31.18 56.65
CA PRO A 304 -29.45 30.45 57.44
C PRO A 304 -30.23 31.44 58.31
N ALA A 305 -31.55 31.48 58.12
CA ALA A 305 -32.46 32.23 58.98
C ALA A 305 -32.48 31.59 60.38
N ALA A 306 -32.13 32.40 61.39
CA ALA A 306 -32.33 32.08 62.79
C ALA A 306 -33.84 31.93 63.07
N ARG A 307 -34.25 30.79 63.62
CA ARG A 307 -35.62 30.56 64.09
C ARG A 307 -35.64 30.57 65.61
N ALA A 308 -36.36 31.53 66.15
CA ALA A 308 -36.52 31.78 67.58
C ALA A 308 -37.41 30.73 68.27
N VAL A 309 -37.03 30.51 69.52
CA VAL A 309 -37.72 29.98 70.71
C VAL A 309 -39.26 29.94 70.66
N GLY A 310 -39.82 28.84 71.17
CA GLY A 310 -41.23 28.73 71.58
C GLY A 310 -41.56 27.35 72.17
N GLU A 311 -41.24 27.15 73.45
CA GLU A 311 -41.98 26.22 74.32
C GLU A 311 -43.39 26.81 74.60
N PRO A 312 -44.45 26.01 74.86
CA PRO A 312 -44.59 25.35 76.18
C PRO A 312 -45.38 24.01 76.25
N GLY A 313 -44.98 23.14 77.20
CA GLY A 313 -45.78 22.62 78.31
C GLY A 313 -47.00 21.67 78.11
N ARG A 314 -46.88 20.48 78.76
CA ARG A 314 -47.90 19.62 79.44
C ARG A 314 -49.02 19.01 78.55
N ALA A 315 -49.44 17.75 78.70
CA ALA A 315 -49.33 16.75 79.77
C ALA A 315 -49.24 15.34 79.16
#